data_AF-A0A176S666-F1
#
_entry.id   AF-A0A176S666-F1
#
_cell.length_a   1.000
_cell.length_b   1.000
_cell.length_c   1.000
_cell.angle_alpha   90.00
_cell.angle_beta   90.00
_cell.angle_gamma   90.00
#
_symmetry.space_group_name_H-M   'P 1'
#
loop_
_entity.id
_entity.type
_entity.pdbx_description
1 polymer ?
#
loop_
_entity_poly.entity_id
_entity_poly.type
_entity_poly.pdbx_seq_one_letter_code
_entity_poly.pdbx_strand_id
1 'polypeptide(L)'
;MKDNAQRLLSIIVTAAFLSMPVIAETAPATQLESIENCPALLAELRETAIEEMEERLDANRQRIIQGDGCPKSIISFVILASPDSATEYSVTNVQTADVDEADFVKNDGAYIYTLANGKFRIVDAWPPEKAYEIAAFDIEGTPKKMFVYDGRAFIYSSLDTTGDGRELKITVLDIEDVAAPSLLREMRFSGAYLNSRRIGNAIYSVVIFPGPQIAGLDYWPDDLCETSLSTSLSEAEITAKFEALKAENRELIQSSADNSDWLPTMTDIRYNDGVPQENHALFENCNNFYRTEQKDGTNFLSIISTDINGTASLNATTIMGKPGAVYASNSALYVAARHSQNSVQSPWFFGDEAQIDGDSFYNGKSTYA
;
A
#
# COMPACT_ATOMS: atom_id res chain seq x y z
N MET A 1 -62.93 -33.28 29.36
CA MET A 1 -63.84 -32.93 28.25
C MET A 1 -64.61 -31.69 28.64
N LYS A 2 -64.67 -30.72 27.71
CA LYS A 2 -65.48 -29.50 27.68
C LYS A 2 -64.85 -28.23 28.28
N ASP A 3 -64.24 -27.49 27.36
CA ASP A 3 -64.35 -26.04 27.13
C ASP A 3 -65.36 -25.28 28.00
N ASN A 4 -64.91 -24.15 28.54
CA ASN A 4 -65.54 -22.87 28.22
C ASN A 4 -64.67 -21.67 28.63
N ALA A 5 -64.50 -20.77 27.67
CA ALA A 5 -63.79 -19.51 27.78
C ALA A 5 -64.57 -18.47 28.60
N GLN A 6 -63.86 -17.61 29.35
CA GLN A 6 -64.24 -16.20 29.52
C GLN A 6 -63.10 -15.34 30.09
N ARG A 7 -62.58 -14.48 29.21
CA ARG A 7 -62.18 -13.06 29.40
C ARG A 7 -61.37 -12.67 30.65
N LEU A 8 -60.10 -12.36 30.43
CA LEU A 8 -59.48 -11.16 31.03
C LEU A 8 -58.88 -10.29 29.94
N LEU A 9 -59.31 -9.03 29.93
CA LEU A 9 -58.88 -7.96 29.06
C LEU A 9 -57.45 -7.55 29.47
N SER A 10 -56.49 -7.57 28.55
CA SER A 10 -55.22 -6.88 28.72
C SER A 10 -54.92 -6.16 27.42
N ILE A 11 -54.99 -4.83 27.51
CA ILE A 11 -54.65 -3.90 26.45
C ILE A 11 -53.14 -3.98 26.25
N ILE A 12 -52.70 -4.61 25.16
CA ILE A 12 -51.31 -4.52 24.68
C ILE A 12 -51.32 -3.49 23.56
N VAL A 13 -50.66 -2.36 23.82
CA VAL A 13 -50.28 -1.38 22.79
C VAL A 13 -49.21 -2.05 21.94
N THR A 14 -49.58 -2.50 20.74
CA THR A 14 -48.62 -3.02 19.75
C THR A 14 -47.90 -1.83 19.12
N ALA A 15 -46.72 -1.48 19.64
CA ALA A 15 -45.74 -0.73 18.87
C ALA A 15 -45.17 -1.68 17.81
N ALA A 16 -45.64 -1.57 16.57
CA ALA A 16 -45.03 -2.24 15.44
C ALA A 16 -43.66 -1.60 15.15
N PHE A 17 -42.61 -2.09 15.81
CA PHE A 17 -41.26 -1.94 15.31
C PHE A 17 -41.13 -2.85 14.09
N LEU A 18 -41.25 -2.26 12.91
CA LEU A 18 -40.72 -2.85 11.68
C LEU A 18 -39.20 -2.94 11.86
N SER A 19 -38.72 -4.04 12.46
CA SER A 19 -37.35 -4.47 12.31
C SER A 19 -37.20 -4.92 10.85
N MET A 20 -36.94 -3.98 9.96
CA MET A 20 -36.36 -4.32 8.66
C MET A 20 -35.03 -5.00 8.97
N PRO A 21 -34.86 -6.29 8.66
CA PRO A 21 -33.51 -6.84 8.69
C PRO A 21 -32.74 -6.05 7.64
N VAL A 22 -31.73 -5.30 8.07
CA VAL A 22 -30.63 -4.95 7.16
C VAL A 22 -29.99 -6.29 6.84
N ILE A 23 -30.49 -6.93 5.79
CA ILE A 23 -29.75 -7.96 5.09
C ILE A 23 -28.64 -7.16 4.43
N ALA A 24 -27.52 -7.01 5.13
CA ALA A 24 -26.27 -6.76 4.46
C ALA A 24 -26.10 -7.97 3.55
N GLU A 25 -26.42 -7.78 2.27
CA GLU A 25 -26.13 -8.74 1.24
C GLU A 25 -24.61 -8.93 1.32
N THR A 26 -24.17 -10.05 1.89
CA THR A 26 -22.76 -10.41 1.86
C THR A 26 -22.46 -10.60 0.39
N ALA A 27 -21.83 -9.60 -0.23
CA ALA A 27 -21.22 -9.77 -1.53
C ALA A 27 -20.44 -11.10 -1.47
N PRO A 28 -20.62 -12.00 -2.46
CA PRO A 28 -19.90 -13.26 -2.46
C PRO A 28 -18.41 -12.95 -2.30
N ALA A 29 -17.73 -13.67 -1.41
CA ALA A 29 -16.30 -13.50 -1.21
C ALA A 29 -15.61 -13.59 -2.59
N THR A 30 -15.11 -12.46 -3.07
CA THR A 30 -14.51 -12.36 -4.41
C THR A 30 -13.36 -13.36 -4.47
N GLN A 31 -13.44 -14.32 -5.39
CA GLN A 31 -12.39 -15.32 -5.54
C GLN A 31 -11.19 -14.66 -6.23
N LEU A 32 -10.00 -14.88 -5.69
CA LEU A 32 -8.76 -14.45 -6.35
C LEU A 32 -8.49 -15.37 -7.55
N GLU A 33 -8.30 -14.76 -8.72
CA GLU A 33 -7.88 -15.46 -9.93
C GLU A 33 -6.36 -15.47 -10.01
N SER A 34 -5.76 -16.66 -10.16
CA SER A 34 -4.32 -16.79 -10.35
C SER A 34 -3.91 -16.31 -11.74
N ILE A 35 -2.80 -15.59 -11.81
CA ILE A 35 -2.15 -15.17 -13.05
C ILE A 35 -1.18 -16.28 -13.49
N GLU A 36 -1.30 -16.74 -14.73
CA GLU A 36 -0.56 -17.92 -15.20
C GLU A 36 0.94 -17.63 -15.45
N ASN A 37 1.27 -16.44 -15.96
CA ASN A 37 2.63 -16.06 -16.34
C ASN A 37 2.76 -14.55 -16.53
N CYS A 38 4.01 -14.06 -16.58
CA CYS A 38 4.28 -12.64 -16.75
C CYS A 38 3.77 -12.04 -18.07
N PRO A 39 3.88 -12.69 -19.24
CA PRO A 39 3.32 -12.15 -20.49
C PRO A 39 1.83 -11.79 -20.40
N ALA A 40 1.02 -12.64 -19.76
CA ALA A 40 -0.41 -12.36 -19.55
C ALA A 40 -0.63 -11.14 -18.64
N LEU A 41 0.10 -11.06 -17.52
CA LEU A 41 0.02 -9.93 -16.59
C LEU A 41 0.46 -8.62 -17.24
N LEU A 42 1.57 -8.65 -17.98
CA LEU A 42 2.10 -7.47 -18.66
C LEU A 42 1.18 -6.99 -19.77
N ALA A 43 0.49 -7.90 -20.47
CA ALA A 43 -0.52 -7.50 -21.45
C ALA A 43 -1.70 -6.78 -20.78
N GLU A 44 -2.21 -7.32 -19.67
CA GLU A 44 -3.31 -6.71 -18.90
C GLU A 44 -2.91 -5.35 -18.29
N LEU A 45 -1.70 -5.23 -17.72
CA LEU A 45 -1.19 -3.98 -17.20
C LEU A 45 -1.04 -2.92 -18.29
N ARG A 46 -0.54 -3.30 -19.47
CA ARG A 46 -0.40 -2.37 -20.60
C ARG A 46 -1.76 -1.88 -21.09
N GLU A 47 -2.74 -2.76 -21.22
CA GLU A 47 -4.10 -2.40 -21.62
C GLU A 47 -4.71 -1.43 -20.60
N THR A 48 -4.63 -1.75 -19.31
CA THR A 48 -5.14 -0.88 -18.22
C THR A 48 -4.43 0.48 -18.19
N ALA A 49 -3.10 0.50 -18.37
CA ALA A 49 -2.33 1.75 -18.40
C ALA A 49 -2.70 2.63 -19.62
N ILE A 50 -3.01 2.01 -20.77
CA ILE A 50 -3.50 2.74 -21.95
C ILE A 50 -4.88 3.35 -21.65
N GLU A 51 -5.79 2.59 -21.07
CA GLU A 51 -7.14 3.07 -20.70
C GLU A 51 -7.06 4.25 -19.72
N GLU A 52 -6.31 4.12 -18.62
CA GLU A 52 -6.12 5.19 -17.62
C GLU A 52 -5.45 6.43 -18.22
N MET A 53 -4.46 6.23 -19.11
CA MET A 53 -3.77 7.32 -19.80
C MET A 53 -4.71 8.07 -20.75
N GLU A 54 -5.51 7.36 -21.53
CA GLU A 54 -6.48 7.94 -22.46
C GLU A 54 -7.59 8.69 -21.73
N GLU A 55 -8.12 8.13 -20.65
CA GLU A 55 -9.14 8.77 -19.81
C GLU A 55 -8.61 10.09 -19.24
N ARG A 56 -7.36 10.10 -18.76
CA ARG A 56 -6.71 11.32 -18.26
C ARG A 56 -6.48 12.36 -19.35
N LEU A 57 -6.05 11.96 -20.54
CA LEU A 57 -5.90 12.85 -21.70
C LEU A 57 -7.25 13.41 -22.15
N ASP A 58 -8.31 12.60 -22.13
CA ASP A 58 -9.68 13.04 -22.43
C ASP A 58 -10.18 14.06 -21.42
N ALA A 59 -9.92 13.85 -20.13
CA ALA A 59 -10.23 14.82 -19.08
C ALA A 59 -9.47 16.14 -19.28
N ASN A 60 -8.17 16.07 -19.60
CA ASN A 60 -7.35 17.26 -19.88
C ASN A 60 -7.82 18.01 -21.12
N ARG A 61 -8.22 17.29 -22.18
CA ARG A 61 -8.84 17.90 -23.37
C ARG A 61 -10.12 18.65 -23.01
N GLN A 62 -11.00 18.03 -22.23
CA GLN A 62 -12.27 18.66 -21.82
C GLN A 62 -12.05 19.92 -21.01
N ARG A 63 -11.05 19.94 -20.12
CA ARG A 63 -10.66 21.15 -19.38
C ARG A 63 -10.35 22.32 -20.33
N ILE A 64 -9.52 22.08 -21.36
CA ILE A 64 -9.15 23.12 -22.32
C ILE A 64 -10.37 23.62 -23.12
N ILE A 65 -11.23 22.71 -23.57
CA ILE A 65 -12.45 23.07 -24.32
C ILE A 65 -13.38 23.93 -23.45
N GLN A 66 -13.45 23.66 -22.15
CA GLN A 66 -14.24 24.41 -21.18
C GLN A 66 -13.60 25.75 -20.79
N GLY A 67 -12.40 26.06 -21.29
CA GLY A 67 -11.67 27.29 -21.01
C GLY A 67 -10.79 27.22 -19.76
N ASP A 68 -10.70 26.06 -19.11
CA ASP A 68 -9.72 25.82 -18.06
C ASP A 68 -8.33 25.64 -18.70
N GLY A 69 -7.42 26.56 -18.40
CA GLY A 69 -6.05 26.48 -18.92
C GLY A 69 -5.30 25.23 -18.42
N CYS A 70 -4.17 24.92 -19.07
CA CYS A 70 -3.25 23.92 -18.54
C CYS A 70 -2.88 24.26 -17.09
N PRO A 71 -2.64 23.27 -16.22
CA PRO A 71 -1.93 23.53 -14.98
C PRO A 71 -0.63 24.25 -15.36
N LYS A 72 -0.46 25.51 -14.90
CA LYS A 72 0.81 26.21 -15.06
C LYS A 72 1.89 25.27 -14.56
N SER A 73 3.02 25.12 -15.27
CA SER A 73 4.14 24.34 -14.75
C SER A 73 4.49 24.89 -13.37
N ILE A 74 4.03 24.20 -12.34
CA ILE A 74 4.33 24.56 -10.97
C ILE A 74 5.69 23.96 -10.75
N ILE A 75 6.73 24.81 -10.79
CA ILE A 75 8.01 24.56 -10.14
C ILE A 75 7.69 23.82 -8.85
N SER A 76 8.24 22.61 -8.68
CA SER A 76 7.98 21.69 -7.57
C SER A 76 7.41 22.41 -6.36
N PHE A 77 6.09 22.29 -6.17
CA PHE A 77 5.54 22.56 -4.85
C PHE A 77 6.21 21.54 -3.95
N VAL A 78 7.07 22.04 -3.05
CA VAL A 78 7.30 21.36 -1.79
C VAL A 78 5.92 21.19 -1.20
N ILE A 79 5.40 19.97 -1.31
CA ILE A 79 4.25 19.55 -0.52
C ILE A 79 4.74 19.71 0.91
N LEU A 80 4.33 20.81 1.56
CA LEU A 80 4.35 20.88 3.01
C LEU A 80 3.38 19.79 3.45
N ALA A 81 3.93 18.59 3.65
CA ALA A 81 3.27 17.55 4.40
C ALA A 81 2.89 18.19 5.73
N SER A 82 1.59 18.42 5.94
CA SER A 82 1.12 18.62 7.30
C SER A 82 1.48 17.35 8.07
N PRO A 83 2.09 17.47 9.25
CA PRO A 83 2.38 16.32 10.09
C PRO A 83 1.07 15.88 10.75
N ASP A 84 0.12 15.39 9.97
CA ASP A 84 -0.85 14.45 10.50
C ASP A 84 -0.26 13.06 10.28
N SER A 85 0.59 12.71 11.24
CA SER A 85 0.87 11.32 11.54
C SER A 85 -0.47 10.59 11.63
N ALA A 86 -0.69 9.63 10.74
CA ALA A 86 -1.57 8.52 11.07
C ALA A 86 -0.95 7.84 12.29
N THR A 87 -1.36 8.27 13.49
CA THR A 87 -1.15 7.53 14.72
C THR A 87 -2.04 6.30 14.64
N GLU A 88 -1.62 5.30 13.90
CA GLU A 88 -2.14 3.95 14.09
C GLU A 88 -1.71 3.51 15.49
N TYR A 89 -2.68 3.43 16.39
CA TYR A 89 -2.53 2.74 17.66
C TYR A 89 -3.10 1.34 17.48
N SER A 90 -2.32 0.31 17.84
CA SER A 90 -2.88 -1.02 17.98
C SER A 90 -3.84 -1.01 19.17
N VAL A 91 -5.08 -1.44 18.93
CA VAL A 91 -5.91 -1.92 20.03
C VAL A 91 -5.30 -3.24 20.49
N THR A 92 -5.14 -3.42 21.80
CA THR A 92 -4.67 -4.68 22.39
C THR A 92 -5.66 -5.78 22.06
N ASN A 93 -5.46 -6.46 20.94
CA ASN A 93 -5.99 -7.80 20.77
C ASN A 93 -5.40 -8.66 21.89
N VAL A 94 -6.21 -9.55 22.45
CA VAL A 94 -5.79 -10.51 23.47
C VAL A 94 -4.49 -11.16 22.98
N GLN A 95 -3.37 -10.87 23.64
CA GLN A 95 -2.04 -11.33 23.27
C GLN A 95 -2.07 -12.87 23.26
N THR A 96 -2.09 -13.46 22.07
CA THR A 96 -1.96 -14.90 21.90
C THR A 96 -0.48 -15.25 22.03
N ALA A 97 -0.19 -16.38 22.69
CA ALA A 97 1.17 -16.89 22.75
C ALA A 97 1.80 -16.95 21.35
N ASP A 98 3.08 -16.57 21.26
CA ASP A 98 3.94 -16.67 20.08
C ASP A 98 3.63 -15.75 18.89
N VAL A 99 2.70 -14.80 19.04
CA VAL A 99 2.44 -13.75 18.04
C VAL A 99 3.08 -12.44 18.47
N ASP A 100 3.73 -11.75 17.54
CA ASP A 100 4.39 -10.47 17.81
C ASP A 100 4.15 -9.45 16.67
N GLU A 101 4.09 -8.17 17.03
CA GLU A 101 3.97 -7.01 16.13
C GLU A 101 5.32 -6.33 15.98
N ALA A 102 5.69 -5.87 14.80
CA ALA A 102 6.93 -5.12 14.68
C ALA A 102 6.79 -3.77 15.41
N ASP A 103 7.83 -3.36 16.14
CA ASP A 103 7.84 -2.10 16.90
C ASP A 103 9.22 -1.45 16.84
N PHE A 104 9.33 -0.15 17.16
CA PHE A 104 10.59 0.58 17.19
C PHE A 104 11.39 0.35 18.48
N VAL A 105 10.75 -0.22 19.52
CA VAL A 105 11.40 -0.70 20.75
C VAL A 105 11.02 -2.16 21.02
N LYS A 106 12.00 -2.98 21.37
CA LYS A 106 11.82 -4.38 21.79
C LYS A 106 12.61 -4.67 23.07
N ASN A 107 12.22 -5.73 23.76
CA ASN A 107 12.97 -6.26 24.88
C ASN A 107 12.89 -7.79 24.88
N ASP A 108 13.92 -8.45 25.39
CA ASP A 108 14.00 -9.90 25.55
C ASP A 108 14.08 -10.33 27.04
N GLY A 109 13.82 -9.39 27.94
CA GLY A 109 13.97 -9.55 29.39
C GLY A 109 15.37 -9.29 29.94
N ALA A 110 16.39 -9.17 29.08
CA ALA A 110 17.75 -8.82 29.47
C ALA A 110 18.18 -7.45 28.91
N TYR A 111 17.88 -7.19 27.65
CA TYR A 111 18.28 -5.98 26.93
C TYR A 111 17.09 -5.23 26.36
N ILE A 112 17.28 -3.93 26.13
CA ILE A 112 16.38 -3.11 25.33
C ILE A 112 17.01 -2.90 23.96
N TYR A 113 16.22 -3.14 22.92
CA TYR A 113 16.56 -2.89 21.53
C TYR A 113 15.77 -1.68 21.06
N THR A 114 16.43 -0.73 20.40
CA THR A 114 15.76 0.48 19.89
C THR A 114 16.21 0.85 18.50
N LEU A 115 15.29 1.40 17.70
CA LEU A 115 15.60 2.07 16.45
C LEU A 115 15.60 3.58 16.68
N ALA A 116 16.78 4.21 16.70
CA ALA A 116 16.91 5.64 16.97
C ALA A 116 18.11 6.26 16.27
N ASN A 117 17.90 7.44 15.67
CA ASN A 117 18.91 8.22 14.96
C ASN A 117 19.59 7.42 13.83
N GLY A 118 18.81 6.69 13.03
CA GLY A 118 19.33 5.88 11.92
C GLY A 118 20.10 4.62 12.35
N LYS A 119 20.02 4.22 13.63
CA LYS A 119 20.74 3.05 14.15
C LYS A 119 19.79 2.08 14.86
N PHE A 120 20.12 0.80 14.75
CA PHE A 120 19.68 -0.23 15.69
C PHE A 120 20.62 -0.22 16.89
N ARG A 121 20.10 -0.12 18.10
CA ARG A 121 20.87 0.02 19.35
C ARG A 121 20.47 -1.06 20.32
N ILE A 122 21.46 -1.63 21.01
CA ILE A 122 21.28 -2.58 22.10
C ILE A 122 21.74 -1.91 23.38
N VAL A 123 20.86 -1.88 24.38
CA VAL A 123 21.08 -1.20 25.66
C VAL A 123 20.90 -2.21 26.78
N ASP A 124 21.89 -2.32 27.65
CA ASP A 124 21.66 -2.86 28.99
C ASP A 124 20.97 -1.75 29.78
N ALA A 125 19.69 -1.93 30.06
CA ALA A 125 18.86 -0.91 30.69
C ALA A 125 18.60 -1.16 32.17
N TRP A 126 19.15 -2.24 32.75
CA TRP A 126 18.85 -2.64 34.12
C TRP A 126 20.12 -2.87 34.98
N PRO A 127 20.25 -2.17 36.12
CA PRO A 127 19.34 -1.17 36.68
C PRO A 127 19.40 0.18 35.92
N PRO A 128 18.32 0.98 35.90
CA PRO A 128 18.22 2.19 35.07
C PRO A 128 19.33 3.21 35.32
N GLU A 129 19.84 3.32 36.55
CA GLU A 129 20.91 4.27 36.92
C GLU A 129 22.28 3.88 36.34
N LYS A 130 22.40 2.65 35.84
CA LYS A 130 23.60 2.11 35.22
C LYS A 130 23.39 1.79 33.74
N ALA A 131 22.25 2.20 33.17
CA ALA A 131 21.94 1.87 31.79
C ALA A 131 23.02 2.41 30.84
N TYR A 132 23.49 1.56 29.92
CA TYR A 132 24.49 1.93 28.94
C TYR A 132 24.25 1.23 27.59
N GLU A 133 24.65 1.89 26.51
CA GLU A 133 24.63 1.30 25.18
C GLU A 133 25.75 0.27 25.06
N ILE A 134 25.38 -0.96 24.72
CA ILE A 134 26.32 -2.07 24.48
C ILE A 134 26.88 -1.97 23.06
N ALA A 135 25.98 -1.83 22.09
CA ALA A 135 26.32 -1.81 20.69
C ALA A 135 25.31 -0.97 19.89
N ALA A 136 25.76 -0.51 18.74
CA ALA A 136 24.91 0.13 17.74
C ALA A 136 25.32 -0.33 16.34
N PHE A 137 24.33 -0.54 15.48
CA PHE A 137 24.50 -0.93 14.09
C PHE A 137 23.83 0.13 13.19
N ASP A 138 24.54 0.60 12.19
CA ASP A 138 24.02 1.58 11.23
C ASP A 138 22.97 0.96 10.31
N ILE A 139 21.80 1.58 10.24
CA ILE A 139 20.71 1.14 9.37
C ILE A 139 20.58 2.14 8.24
N GLU A 140 20.70 1.64 7.01
CA GLU A 140 20.49 2.45 5.81
C GLU A 140 19.04 2.92 5.72
N GLY A 141 18.85 4.20 5.39
CA GLY A 141 17.55 4.83 5.30
C GLY A 141 16.97 5.23 6.66
N THR A 142 15.64 5.27 6.75
CA THR A 142 14.91 5.60 7.97
C THR A 142 14.32 4.32 8.57
N PRO A 143 14.83 3.83 9.71
CA PRO A 143 14.27 2.67 10.40
C PRO A 143 12.81 2.92 10.78
N LYS A 144 11.95 1.92 10.59
CA LYS A 144 10.51 2.00 10.84
C LYS A 144 10.09 1.14 12.02
N LYS A 145 10.37 -0.17 11.93
CA LYS A 145 9.95 -1.17 12.91
C LYS A 145 10.94 -2.33 12.91
N MET A 146 10.94 -3.14 13.96
CA MET A 146 11.73 -4.37 14.04
C MET A 146 11.03 -5.50 14.79
N PHE A 147 11.50 -6.72 14.54
CA PHE A 147 11.37 -7.85 15.44
C PHE A 147 12.71 -8.16 16.09
N VAL A 148 12.68 -8.60 17.34
CA VAL A 148 13.82 -9.21 18.01
C VAL A 148 13.34 -10.51 18.63
N TYR A 149 13.94 -11.63 18.22
CA TYR A 149 13.60 -12.95 18.72
C TYR A 149 14.74 -13.94 18.43
N ASP A 150 15.04 -14.81 19.39
CA ASP A 150 16.02 -15.90 19.28
C ASP A 150 17.40 -15.47 18.72
N GLY A 151 17.99 -14.41 19.30
CA GLY A 151 19.32 -13.94 18.87
C GLY A 151 19.34 -13.30 17.48
N ARG A 152 18.18 -12.88 16.95
CA ARG A 152 18.06 -12.21 15.65
C ARG A 152 17.31 -10.90 15.76
N ALA A 153 17.74 -9.91 14.97
CA ALA A 153 17.00 -8.67 14.75
C ALA A 153 16.59 -8.58 13.28
N PHE A 154 15.29 -8.36 13.03
CA PHE A 154 14.71 -8.21 11.69
C PHE A 154 14.11 -6.82 11.56
N ILE A 155 14.76 -5.95 10.78
CA ILE A 155 14.56 -4.50 10.84
C ILE A 155 14.03 -4.02 9.49
N TYR A 156 12.96 -3.24 9.50
CA TYR A 156 12.40 -2.58 8.32
C TYR A 156 12.87 -1.11 8.28
N SER A 157 13.38 -0.65 7.15
CA SER A 157 13.71 0.76 6.90
C SER A 157 13.20 1.23 5.53
N SER A 158 12.83 2.51 5.44
CA SER A 158 12.53 3.15 4.15
C SER A 158 13.79 3.81 3.62
N LEU A 159 14.17 3.54 2.37
CA LEU A 159 15.35 4.12 1.75
C LEU A 159 15.10 5.50 1.14
N ASP A 160 13.85 5.85 0.91
CA ASP A 160 13.52 7.13 0.29
C ASP A 160 13.55 8.30 1.29
N THR A 161 14.05 9.44 0.82
CA THR A 161 14.09 10.75 1.50
C THR A 161 13.09 11.75 0.92
N THR A 162 12.41 11.42 -0.19
CA THR A 162 11.49 12.30 -0.93
C THR A 162 10.06 12.29 -0.39
N GLY A 163 9.70 11.34 0.47
CA GLY A 163 8.43 11.32 1.22
C GLY A 163 7.29 10.52 0.57
N ASP A 164 7.47 9.93 -0.62
CA ASP A 164 6.48 9.05 -1.25
C ASP A 164 6.59 7.57 -0.80
N GLY A 165 7.64 7.23 -0.04
CA GLY A 165 7.78 5.98 0.72
C GLY A 165 8.19 4.74 -0.08
N ARG A 166 8.78 4.91 -1.27
CA ARG A 166 8.76 3.85 -2.29
C ARG A 166 9.66 2.64 -2.10
N GLU A 167 10.84 2.76 -1.49
CA GLU A 167 11.76 1.61 -1.40
C GLU A 167 11.93 1.13 0.04
N LEU A 168 11.59 -0.14 0.27
CA LEU A 168 11.74 -0.84 1.53
C LEU A 168 13.06 -1.61 1.52
N LYS A 169 13.84 -1.45 2.59
CA LYS A 169 14.92 -2.35 2.95
C LYS A 169 14.57 -3.11 4.22
N ILE A 170 14.85 -4.41 4.20
CA ILE A 170 14.82 -5.27 5.37
C ILE A 170 16.26 -5.71 5.67
N THR A 171 16.70 -5.50 6.89
CA THR A 171 18.02 -5.91 7.38
C THR A 171 17.85 -6.97 8.46
N VAL A 172 18.55 -8.11 8.31
CA VAL A 172 18.58 -9.19 9.30
C VAL A 172 19.96 -9.25 9.93
N LEU A 173 20.01 -9.10 11.25
CA LEU A 173 21.24 -9.15 12.05
C LEU A 173 21.26 -10.38 12.95
N ASP A 174 22.45 -10.97 13.10
CA ASP A 174 22.79 -11.83 14.23
C ASP A 174 23.14 -10.96 15.43
N ILE A 175 22.52 -11.24 16.56
CA ILE A 175 22.74 -10.58 17.85
C ILE A 175 22.93 -11.58 19.00
N GLU A 176 23.32 -12.83 18.71
CA GLU A 176 23.70 -13.81 19.74
C GLU A 176 24.83 -13.27 20.63
N ASP A 177 25.83 -12.64 20.02
CA ASP A 177 26.76 -11.74 20.72
C ASP A 177 26.27 -10.29 20.62
N VAL A 178 25.59 -9.84 21.66
CA VAL A 178 25.03 -8.48 21.75
C VAL A 178 26.08 -7.37 21.69
N ALA A 179 27.36 -7.67 21.96
CA ALA A 179 28.44 -6.70 21.82
C ALA A 179 28.96 -6.58 20.38
N ALA A 180 28.63 -7.53 19.51
CA ALA A 180 29.09 -7.57 18.13
C ALA A 180 27.98 -8.00 17.13
N PRO A 181 26.92 -7.20 16.95
CA PRO A 181 25.91 -7.46 15.93
C PRO A 181 26.53 -7.62 14.54
N SER A 182 26.09 -8.63 13.78
CA SER A 182 26.61 -8.89 12.43
C SER A 182 25.51 -9.03 11.40
N LEU A 183 25.77 -8.56 10.17
CA LEU A 183 24.81 -8.58 9.07
C LEU A 183 24.72 -9.98 8.45
N LEU A 184 23.52 -10.54 8.40
CA LEU A 184 23.26 -11.84 7.77
C LEU A 184 22.63 -11.70 6.38
N ARG A 185 21.71 -10.75 6.24
CA ARG A 185 20.87 -10.64 5.05
C ARG A 185 20.29 -9.26 4.86
N GLU A 186 20.16 -8.85 3.61
CA GLU A 186 19.46 -7.65 3.18
C GLU A 186 18.43 -7.99 2.11
N MET A 187 17.24 -7.45 2.22
CA MET A 187 16.23 -7.56 1.17
C MET A 187 15.75 -6.16 0.80
N ARG A 188 15.83 -5.79 -0.47
CA ARG A 188 15.34 -4.52 -1.00
C ARG A 188 14.13 -4.77 -1.87
N PHE A 189 13.11 -3.93 -1.75
CA PHE A 189 11.87 -4.02 -2.51
C PHE A 189 11.53 -2.65 -3.09
N SER A 190 11.05 -2.60 -4.34
CA SER A 190 10.53 -1.37 -4.97
C SER A 190 9.17 -0.90 -4.42
N GLY A 191 8.81 -1.35 -3.22
CA GLY A 191 7.54 -1.05 -2.56
C GLY A 191 7.72 -0.58 -1.12
N ALA A 192 6.65 -0.07 -0.54
CA ALA A 192 6.60 0.45 0.82
C ALA A 192 6.17 -0.61 1.84
N TYR A 193 6.76 -0.56 3.03
CA TYR A 193 6.28 -1.35 4.17
C TYR A 193 4.90 -0.86 4.62
N LEU A 194 3.93 -1.77 4.74
CA LEU A 194 2.62 -1.48 5.29
C LEU A 194 2.46 -2.05 6.71
N ASN A 195 2.67 -3.35 6.88
CA ASN A 195 2.51 -4.02 8.18
C ASN A 195 3.30 -5.33 8.23
N SER A 196 3.45 -5.91 9.42
CA SER A 196 4.03 -7.25 9.57
C SER A 196 3.62 -7.93 10.86
N ARG A 197 3.74 -9.26 10.85
CA ARG A 197 3.47 -10.13 12.00
C ARG A 197 4.51 -11.24 12.07
N ARG A 198 4.98 -11.53 13.27
CA ARG A 198 5.74 -12.76 13.54
C ARG A 198 4.83 -13.78 14.22
N ILE A 199 4.88 -15.03 13.80
CA ILE A 199 4.21 -16.18 14.43
C ILE A 199 5.25 -17.28 14.59
N GLY A 200 5.70 -17.53 15.82
CA GLY A 200 6.85 -18.41 16.06
C GLY A 200 8.08 -17.93 15.27
N ASN A 201 8.68 -18.80 14.47
CA ASN A 201 9.85 -18.41 13.67
C ASN A 201 9.49 -17.66 12.36
N ALA A 202 8.23 -17.69 11.94
CA ALA A 202 7.79 -17.14 10.67
C ALA A 202 7.49 -15.64 10.78
N ILE A 203 7.92 -14.86 9.79
CA ILE A 203 7.58 -13.46 9.61
C ILE A 203 6.76 -13.31 8.34
N TYR A 204 5.62 -12.64 8.45
CA TYR A 204 4.78 -12.19 7.35
C TYR A 204 4.90 -10.68 7.24
N SER A 205 5.40 -10.21 6.10
CA SER A 205 5.55 -8.80 5.78
C SER A 205 4.56 -8.43 4.69
N VAL A 206 3.81 -7.35 4.89
CA VAL A 206 2.90 -6.80 3.89
C VAL A 206 3.58 -5.58 3.25
N VAL A 207 3.78 -5.66 1.95
CA VAL A 207 4.46 -4.64 1.15
C VAL A 207 3.51 -4.19 0.05
N ILE A 208 3.39 -2.89 -0.12
CA ILE A 208 2.59 -2.28 -1.19
C ILE A 208 3.52 -1.74 -2.26
N PHE A 209 3.20 -2.03 -3.52
CA PHE A 209 3.96 -1.55 -4.67
C PHE A 209 3.09 -0.58 -5.45
N PRO A 210 3.65 0.56 -5.89
CA PRO A 210 2.94 1.46 -6.79
C PRO A 210 2.68 0.73 -8.12
N GLY A 211 1.67 1.22 -8.84
CA GLY A 211 1.45 0.83 -10.22
C GLY A 211 2.61 1.27 -11.11
N PRO A 212 2.64 0.74 -12.35
CA PRO A 212 3.72 0.96 -13.30
C PRO A 212 4.04 2.44 -13.48
N GLN A 213 5.33 2.78 -13.47
CA GLN A 213 5.82 4.14 -13.70
C GLN A 213 6.55 4.19 -15.04
N ILE A 214 5.82 4.54 -16.09
CA ILE A 214 6.36 4.55 -17.45
C ILE A 214 7.01 5.90 -17.70
N ALA A 215 8.33 5.90 -17.82
CA ALA A 215 9.09 7.12 -18.08
C ALA A 215 8.73 7.71 -19.45
N GLY A 216 8.58 9.04 -19.49
CA GLY A 216 8.32 9.77 -20.74
C GLY A 216 6.86 9.88 -21.16
N LEU A 217 5.89 9.43 -20.34
CA LEU A 217 4.48 9.73 -20.60
C LEU A 217 4.15 11.20 -20.34
N ASP A 218 3.68 11.88 -21.36
CA ASP A 218 3.16 13.24 -21.27
C ASP A 218 1.63 13.26 -21.23
N TYR A 219 1.08 14.16 -20.43
CA TYR A 219 -0.38 14.30 -20.27
C TYR A 219 -0.92 15.60 -20.87
N TRP A 220 -0.06 16.37 -21.54
CA TRP A 220 -0.38 17.65 -22.16
C TRP A 220 0.42 17.79 -23.45
N PRO A 221 -0.21 18.16 -24.58
CA PRO A 221 0.56 18.48 -25.78
C PRO A 221 1.40 19.75 -25.57
N ASP A 222 2.70 19.68 -25.87
CA ASP A 222 3.69 20.73 -25.59
C ASP A 222 3.26 22.13 -26.08
N ASP A 223 2.70 22.20 -27.28
CA ASP A 223 2.34 23.46 -27.93
C ASP A 223 0.95 24.00 -27.56
N LEU A 224 0.25 23.30 -26.68
CA LEU A 224 -1.09 23.68 -26.22
C LEU A 224 -1.06 24.52 -24.95
N CYS A 225 0.01 24.43 -24.17
CA CYS A 225 0.15 25.12 -22.88
C CYS A 225 0.88 26.47 -22.96
N GLU A 226 1.28 26.90 -24.16
CA GLU A 226 1.76 28.26 -24.38
C GLU A 226 0.58 29.24 -24.44
N THR A 227 0.62 30.27 -23.57
CA THR A 227 -0.50 31.16 -23.22
C THR A 227 -1.18 31.91 -24.37
N SER A 228 -0.60 31.92 -25.57
CA SER A 228 -1.14 32.61 -26.75
C SER A 228 -1.76 31.66 -27.78
N LEU A 229 -1.54 30.34 -27.67
CA LEU A 229 -1.97 29.37 -28.69
C LEU A 229 -3.34 28.76 -28.36
N SER A 230 -3.60 28.38 -27.11
CA SER A 230 -4.85 27.68 -26.73
C SER A 230 -6.13 28.47 -26.98
N THR A 231 -6.10 29.81 -26.88
CA THR A 231 -7.26 30.67 -27.17
C THR A 231 -7.53 30.89 -28.67
N SER A 232 -6.63 30.42 -29.54
CA SER A 232 -6.71 30.61 -30.99
C SER A 232 -7.04 29.34 -31.78
N LEU A 233 -6.97 28.18 -31.13
CA LEU A 233 -7.24 26.88 -31.76
C LEU A 233 -8.74 26.55 -31.70
N SER A 234 -9.23 25.92 -32.76
CA SER A 234 -10.54 25.30 -32.79
C SER A 234 -10.57 24.01 -31.96
N GLU A 235 -11.77 23.60 -31.53
CA GLU A 235 -11.99 22.33 -30.83
C GLU A 235 -11.45 21.13 -31.62
N ALA A 236 -11.54 21.18 -32.96
CA ALA A 236 -11.00 20.14 -33.83
C ALA A 236 -9.46 20.06 -33.79
N GLU A 237 -8.79 21.22 -33.73
CA GLU A 237 -7.32 21.27 -33.61
C GLU A 237 -6.85 20.80 -32.24
N ILE A 238 -7.55 21.19 -31.17
CA ILE A 238 -7.29 20.70 -29.80
C ILE A 238 -7.44 19.18 -29.76
N THR A 239 -8.54 18.65 -30.33
CA THR A 239 -8.81 17.21 -30.37
C THR A 239 -7.71 16.46 -31.13
N ALA A 240 -7.31 16.95 -32.30
CA ALA A 240 -6.25 16.32 -33.09
C ALA A 240 -4.91 16.22 -32.33
N LYS A 241 -4.57 17.22 -31.52
CA LYS A 241 -3.35 17.23 -30.70
C LYS A 241 -3.38 16.18 -29.59
N PHE A 242 -4.50 16.07 -28.87
CA PHE A 242 -4.65 15.05 -27.84
C PHE A 242 -4.67 13.63 -28.44
N GLU A 243 -5.29 13.44 -29.61
CA GLU A 243 -5.27 12.13 -30.29
C GLU A 243 -3.88 11.73 -30.80
N ALA A 244 -3.06 12.71 -31.25
CA ALA A 244 -1.67 12.47 -31.58
C ALA A 244 -0.86 12.05 -30.34
N LEU A 245 -1.00 12.80 -29.23
CA LEU A 245 -0.33 12.47 -27.96
C LEU A 245 -0.76 11.10 -27.41
N LYS A 246 -2.05 10.74 -27.50
CA LYS A 246 -2.52 9.39 -27.17
C LYS A 246 -1.78 8.32 -27.98
N ALA A 247 -1.58 8.54 -29.28
CA ALA A 247 -0.88 7.59 -30.14
C ALA A 247 0.59 7.42 -29.74
N GLU A 248 1.28 8.53 -29.45
CA GLU A 248 2.67 8.53 -28.96
C GLU A 248 2.79 7.78 -27.62
N ASN A 249 1.93 8.11 -26.65
CA ASN A 249 1.90 7.44 -25.36
C ASN A 249 1.58 5.94 -25.48
N ARG A 250 0.65 5.54 -26.36
CA ARG A 250 0.37 4.12 -26.61
C ARG A 250 1.60 3.39 -27.11
N GLU A 251 2.37 3.99 -28.01
CA GLU A 251 3.62 3.40 -28.51
C GLU A 251 4.67 3.29 -27.41
N LEU A 252 4.81 4.29 -26.53
CA LEU A 252 5.68 4.22 -25.35
C LEU A 252 5.27 3.09 -24.40
N ILE A 253 3.98 2.98 -24.08
CA ILE A 253 3.44 1.92 -23.22
C ILE A 253 3.71 0.54 -23.83
N GLN A 254 3.45 0.36 -25.12
CA GLN A 254 3.62 -0.92 -25.80
C GLN A 254 5.10 -1.30 -26.00
N SER A 255 5.99 -0.33 -26.22
CA SER A 255 7.42 -0.55 -26.43
C SER A 255 8.23 -0.70 -25.14
N SER A 256 7.66 -0.33 -23.99
CA SER A 256 8.29 -0.57 -22.68
C SER A 256 8.45 -2.07 -22.41
N ALA A 257 9.67 -2.54 -22.59
CA ALA A 257 10.02 -3.96 -22.53
C ALA A 257 10.62 -4.39 -21.18
N ASP A 258 11.01 -3.43 -20.33
CA ASP A 258 11.62 -3.75 -19.04
C ASP A 258 10.54 -4.13 -18.02
N ASN A 259 10.58 -5.36 -17.54
CA ASN A 259 9.64 -5.84 -16.53
C ASN A 259 9.71 -5.03 -15.23
N SER A 260 10.85 -4.39 -14.93
CA SER A 260 11.00 -3.56 -13.73
C SER A 260 10.20 -2.26 -13.77
N ASP A 261 9.78 -1.80 -14.95
CA ASP A 261 8.86 -0.67 -15.11
C ASP A 261 7.42 -1.06 -14.75
N TRP A 262 7.11 -2.35 -14.80
CA TRP A 262 5.76 -2.91 -14.75
C TRP A 262 5.45 -3.72 -13.50
N LEU A 263 6.45 -4.39 -12.95
CA LEU A 263 6.28 -5.38 -11.91
C LEU A 263 7.06 -5.02 -10.64
N PRO A 264 6.59 -5.46 -9.47
CA PRO A 264 7.37 -5.46 -8.25
C PRO A 264 8.77 -6.04 -8.47
N THR A 265 9.79 -5.37 -7.93
CA THR A 265 11.16 -5.86 -7.97
C THR A 265 11.69 -6.06 -6.56
N MET A 266 12.63 -6.99 -6.45
CA MET A 266 13.31 -7.28 -5.20
C MET A 266 14.74 -7.77 -5.45
N THR A 267 15.64 -7.39 -4.54
CA THR A 267 16.98 -7.97 -4.41
C THR A 267 17.12 -8.59 -3.03
N ASP A 268 17.48 -9.88 -2.95
CA ASP A 268 17.81 -10.60 -1.72
C ASP A 268 19.31 -10.88 -1.68
N ILE A 269 20.03 -10.27 -0.74
CA ILE A 269 21.48 -10.40 -0.54
C ILE A 269 21.74 -11.16 0.74
N ARG A 270 22.40 -12.31 0.66
CA ARG A 270 22.80 -13.11 1.82
C ARG A 270 24.31 -13.12 1.97
N TYR A 271 24.79 -13.04 3.21
CA TYR A 271 26.22 -13.03 3.51
C TYR A 271 26.64 -14.40 4.05
N ASN A 272 27.33 -15.19 3.22
CA ASN A 272 27.96 -16.45 3.65
C ASN A 272 29.45 -16.21 3.84
N ASP A 273 29.94 -16.32 5.07
CA ASP A 273 31.34 -16.00 5.42
C ASP A 273 31.78 -14.61 4.93
N GLY A 274 30.86 -13.64 4.98
CA GLY A 274 31.09 -12.26 4.51
C GLY A 274 31.01 -12.09 2.98
N VAL A 275 30.76 -13.14 2.22
CA VAL A 275 30.59 -13.08 0.77
C VAL A 275 29.10 -12.88 0.41
N PRO A 276 28.73 -11.80 -0.31
CA PRO A 276 27.36 -11.57 -0.72
C PRO A 276 26.93 -12.58 -1.80
N GLN A 277 25.70 -13.07 -1.69
CA GLN A 277 25.01 -13.92 -2.65
C GLN A 277 23.66 -13.28 -2.96
N GLU A 278 23.47 -12.88 -4.22
CA GLU A 278 22.28 -12.14 -4.66
C GLU A 278 21.25 -13.07 -5.33
N ASN A 279 19.97 -12.79 -5.11
CA ASN A 279 18.84 -13.47 -5.72
C ASN A 279 17.70 -12.49 -6.02
N HIS A 280 17.08 -12.62 -7.19
CA HIS A 280 16.00 -11.75 -7.68
C HIS A 280 14.70 -12.52 -8.02
N ALA A 281 14.68 -13.84 -7.81
CA ALA A 281 13.67 -14.73 -8.38
C ALA A 281 12.23 -14.58 -7.85
N LEU A 282 11.98 -13.78 -6.81
CA LEU A 282 10.68 -13.76 -6.11
C LEU A 282 9.50 -13.34 -7.01
N PHE A 283 9.75 -12.45 -7.98
CA PHE A 283 8.70 -11.92 -8.87
C PHE A 283 8.90 -12.28 -10.35
N GLU A 284 9.98 -12.99 -10.71
CA GLU A 284 10.37 -13.23 -12.11
C GLU A 284 9.38 -14.09 -12.91
N ASN A 285 8.61 -14.96 -12.25
CA ASN A 285 7.74 -15.93 -12.92
C ASN A 285 6.24 -15.57 -12.89
N CYS A 286 5.86 -14.56 -12.12
CA CYS A 286 4.48 -14.10 -11.91
C CYS A 286 3.44 -15.16 -11.47
N ASN A 287 3.86 -16.39 -11.14
CA ASN A 287 2.97 -17.48 -10.68
C ASN A 287 2.40 -17.26 -9.27
N ASN A 288 2.91 -16.25 -8.57
CA ASN A 288 2.46 -15.79 -7.27
C ASN A 288 1.54 -14.56 -7.34
N PHE A 289 1.15 -14.13 -8.54
CA PHE A 289 0.25 -13.00 -8.73
C PHE A 289 -1.20 -13.47 -8.86
N TYR A 290 -2.09 -12.66 -8.29
CA TYR A 290 -3.52 -12.86 -8.26
C TYR A 290 -4.21 -11.55 -8.60
N ARG A 291 -5.43 -11.62 -9.14
CA ARG A 291 -6.28 -10.45 -9.36
C ARG A 291 -7.67 -10.66 -8.78
N THR A 292 -8.37 -9.56 -8.54
CA THR A 292 -9.80 -9.57 -8.22
C THR A 292 -10.62 -9.50 -9.50
N GLU A 293 -11.83 -10.05 -9.50
CA GLU A 293 -12.77 -9.92 -10.63
C GLU A 293 -13.10 -8.46 -10.98
N GLN A 294 -13.01 -7.55 -10.00
CA GLN A 294 -13.33 -6.14 -10.15
C GLN A 294 -12.26 -5.35 -10.91
N LYS A 295 -11.03 -5.87 -11.01
CA LYS A 295 -9.90 -5.24 -11.70
C LYS A 295 -9.64 -3.79 -11.25
N ASP A 296 -9.64 -3.57 -9.93
CA ASP A 296 -9.50 -2.24 -9.35
C ASP A 296 -8.05 -1.76 -9.28
N GLY A 297 -7.51 -1.32 -10.41
CA GLY A 297 -6.23 -0.61 -10.51
C GLY A 297 -4.98 -1.49 -10.65
N THR A 298 -3.86 -0.82 -10.83
CA THR A 298 -2.58 -1.42 -11.29
C THR A 298 -1.51 -1.53 -10.21
N ASN A 299 -1.83 -1.19 -8.96
CA ASN A 299 -0.94 -1.37 -7.82
C ASN A 299 -0.84 -2.85 -7.41
N PHE A 300 0.12 -3.16 -6.53
CA PHE A 300 0.23 -4.49 -5.96
C PHE A 300 0.31 -4.46 -4.44
N LEU A 301 -0.24 -5.49 -3.81
CA LEU A 301 -0.03 -5.82 -2.41
C LEU A 301 0.58 -7.21 -2.34
N SER A 302 1.77 -7.34 -1.78
CA SER A 302 2.42 -8.63 -1.55
C SER A 302 2.48 -8.98 -0.08
N ILE A 303 2.10 -10.21 0.23
CA ILE A 303 2.39 -10.86 1.50
C ILE A 303 3.67 -11.66 1.29
N ILE A 304 4.76 -11.22 1.90
CA ILE A 304 6.07 -11.86 1.81
C ILE A 304 6.32 -12.60 3.11
N SER A 305 6.56 -13.91 3.02
CA SER A 305 6.87 -14.75 4.17
C SER A 305 8.31 -15.24 4.14
N THR A 306 8.96 -15.20 5.30
CA THR A 306 10.28 -15.80 5.55
C THR A 306 10.40 -16.16 7.02
N ASP A 307 11.58 -16.55 7.46
CA ASP A 307 11.87 -16.82 8.86
C ASP A 307 12.75 -15.72 9.48
N ILE A 308 12.66 -15.53 10.80
CA ILE A 308 13.44 -14.49 11.47
C ILE A 308 14.95 -14.75 11.45
N ASN A 309 15.38 -16.01 11.29
CA ASN A 309 16.82 -16.32 11.21
C ASN A 309 17.43 -15.92 9.87
N GLY A 310 16.60 -15.52 8.88
CA GLY A 310 17.05 -15.09 7.57
C GLY A 310 17.58 -16.23 6.69
N THR A 311 17.32 -17.49 7.04
CA THR A 311 17.89 -18.66 6.36
C THR A 311 16.95 -19.26 5.31
N ALA A 312 15.64 -19.12 5.48
CA ALA A 312 14.62 -19.62 4.58
C ALA A 312 14.51 -18.74 3.32
N SER A 313 14.19 -19.37 2.19
CA SER A 313 13.80 -18.66 0.97
C SER A 313 12.57 -17.77 1.22
N LEU A 314 12.40 -16.76 0.38
CA LEU A 314 11.17 -15.94 0.39
C LEU A 314 10.06 -16.67 -0.36
N ASN A 315 8.85 -16.58 0.18
CA ASN A 315 7.63 -16.84 -0.57
C ASN A 315 6.81 -15.57 -0.62
N ALA A 316 6.08 -15.37 -1.70
CA ALA A 316 5.17 -14.25 -1.84
C ALA A 316 3.80 -14.69 -2.37
N THR A 317 2.77 -13.96 -1.98
CA THR A 317 1.46 -13.94 -2.61
C THR A 317 1.15 -12.48 -2.92
N THR A 318 1.03 -12.16 -4.20
CA THR A 318 0.87 -10.79 -4.68
C THR A 318 -0.51 -10.62 -5.28
N ILE A 319 -1.25 -9.62 -4.82
CA ILE A 319 -2.58 -9.28 -5.32
C ILE A 319 -2.47 -7.98 -6.10
N MET A 320 -2.88 -7.99 -7.35
CA MET A 320 -3.03 -6.81 -8.19
C MET A 320 -4.34 -6.09 -7.82
N GLY A 321 -4.22 -4.81 -7.47
CA GLY A 321 -5.33 -3.94 -7.11
C GLY A 321 -4.91 -2.83 -6.16
N LYS A 322 -5.79 -1.84 -5.96
CA LYS A 322 -5.53 -0.72 -5.05
C LYS A 322 -5.25 -1.24 -3.63
N PRO A 323 -4.18 -0.78 -2.96
CA PRO A 323 -3.95 -1.11 -1.57
C PRO A 323 -5.11 -0.56 -0.74
N GLY A 324 -5.68 -1.43 0.08
CA GLY A 324 -6.75 -1.11 0.99
C GLY A 324 -6.28 -1.06 2.45
N ALA A 325 -7.23 -1.14 3.37
CA ALA A 325 -6.90 -1.46 4.76
C ALA A 325 -6.48 -2.93 4.86
N VAL A 326 -5.39 -3.19 5.58
CA VAL A 326 -4.90 -4.54 5.82
C VAL A 326 -5.01 -4.88 7.30
N TYR A 327 -5.73 -5.96 7.60
CA TYR A 327 -5.88 -6.47 8.94
C TYR A 327 -5.37 -7.91 9.00
N ALA A 328 -4.50 -8.21 9.95
CA ALA A 328 -3.95 -9.55 10.17
C ALA A 328 -4.45 -10.10 11.50
N SER A 329 -4.96 -11.33 11.46
CA SER A 329 -5.24 -12.16 12.63
C SER A 329 -4.21 -13.30 12.74
N ASN A 330 -4.36 -14.16 13.74
CA ASN A 330 -3.49 -15.34 13.90
C ASN A 330 -3.67 -16.40 12.80
N SER A 331 -4.79 -16.41 12.08
CA SER A 331 -5.14 -17.44 11.09
C SER A 331 -5.49 -16.91 9.71
N ALA A 332 -5.62 -15.59 9.56
CA ALA A 332 -6.08 -14.97 8.33
C ALA A 332 -5.54 -13.55 8.15
N LEU A 333 -5.24 -13.20 6.91
CA LEU A 333 -5.05 -11.82 6.47
C LEU A 333 -6.31 -11.36 5.73
N TYR A 334 -6.75 -10.17 6.04
CA TYR A 334 -7.87 -9.49 5.42
C TYR A 334 -7.36 -8.24 4.72
N VAL A 335 -7.71 -8.09 3.45
CA VAL A 335 -7.44 -6.90 2.65
C VAL A 335 -8.79 -6.32 2.24
N ALA A 336 -9.02 -5.06 2.58
CA ALA A 336 -10.26 -4.35 2.27
C ALA A 336 -9.95 -3.10 1.46
N ALA A 337 -10.15 -3.18 0.14
CA ALA A 337 -10.00 -2.05 -0.77
C ALA A 337 -11.37 -1.44 -1.10
N ARG A 338 -11.42 -0.12 -1.29
CA ARG A 338 -12.61 0.54 -1.82
C ARG A 338 -12.59 0.41 -3.34
N HIS A 339 -13.69 -0.09 -3.90
CA HIS A 339 -13.99 0.04 -5.32
C HIS A 339 -14.32 1.51 -5.61
N SER A 340 -13.62 2.13 -6.56
CA SER A 340 -13.98 3.43 -7.12
C SER A 340 -13.96 3.33 -8.63
N GLN A 341 -15.12 3.52 -9.26
CA GLN A 341 -15.26 3.58 -10.72
C GLN A 341 -14.63 4.86 -11.32
N ASN A 342 -14.37 5.88 -10.50
CA ASN A 342 -13.75 7.12 -10.95
C ASN A 342 -12.27 7.09 -10.54
N SER A 343 -11.39 6.91 -11.53
CA SER A 343 -9.94 6.71 -11.38
C SER A 343 -9.13 8.02 -11.40
N VAL A 344 -9.73 9.14 -11.83
CA VAL A 344 -8.93 10.19 -12.49
C VAL A 344 -8.30 11.24 -11.55
N GLN A 345 -8.71 11.39 -10.27
CA GLN A 345 -8.24 12.55 -9.48
C GLN A 345 -7.93 12.37 -8.00
N SER A 346 -8.20 11.23 -7.36
CA SER A 346 -7.96 11.14 -5.91
C SER A 346 -6.53 10.64 -5.62
N PRO A 347 -5.72 11.38 -4.84
CA PRO A 347 -4.44 10.86 -4.37
C PRO A 347 -4.64 9.58 -3.57
N TRP A 348 -3.78 8.58 -3.79
CA TRP A 348 -3.84 7.25 -3.18
C TRP A 348 -3.78 7.22 -1.63
N PHE A 349 -3.51 8.37 -1.00
CA PHE A 349 -3.44 8.54 0.46
C PHE A 349 -4.35 9.65 1.00
N PHE A 350 -4.99 10.45 0.15
CA PHE A 350 -5.93 11.50 0.55
C PHE A 350 -7.29 11.19 -0.07
N GLY A 351 -8.19 10.64 0.75
CA GLY A 351 -9.60 10.58 0.38
C GLY A 351 -10.20 11.98 0.30
N ASP A 352 -11.23 12.12 -0.53
CA ASP A 352 -12.04 13.33 -0.72
C ASP A 352 -12.78 13.76 0.57
N GLU A 353 -12.06 14.25 1.58
CA GLU A 353 -12.66 15.06 2.65
C GLU A 353 -12.67 16.55 2.30
N ALA A 354 -12.25 16.92 1.09
CA ALA A 354 -12.30 18.29 0.57
C ALA A 354 -13.37 18.48 -0.52
N GLN A 355 -14.55 17.89 -0.35
CA GLN A 355 -15.79 18.37 -0.99
C GLN A 355 -16.98 18.20 -0.05
N ILE A 356 -16.86 18.75 1.16
CA ILE A 356 -18.02 19.39 1.77
C ILE A 356 -18.01 20.81 1.20
N ASP A 357 -18.60 20.98 0.02
CA ASP A 357 -18.96 22.33 -0.43
C ASP A 357 -19.90 22.92 0.62
N GLY A 358 -19.36 23.91 1.32
CA GLY A 358 -20.06 24.73 2.30
C GLY A 358 -21.05 25.70 1.65
N ASP A 359 -21.89 25.21 0.73
CA ASP A 359 -22.93 25.99 0.06
C ASP A 359 -24.23 25.16 -0.08
N SER A 360 -24.83 24.81 1.06
CA SER A 360 -26.27 24.47 1.11
C SER A 360 -26.91 24.72 2.47
N PHE A 361 -26.55 25.82 3.13
CA PHE A 361 -27.45 26.44 4.10
C PHE A 361 -28.39 27.39 3.36
N TYR A 362 -29.45 26.88 2.70
CA TYR A 362 -30.77 27.53 2.62
C TYR A 362 -31.76 26.61 1.89
N ASN A 363 -32.81 26.21 2.62
CA ASN A 363 -34.07 25.59 2.18
C ASN A 363 -34.06 24.15 1.60
N GLY A 364 -34.73 23.24 2.34
CA GLY A 364 -35.55 22.20 1.71
C GLY A 364 -35.46 20.82 2.34
N LYS A 365 -36.30 20.58 3.36
CA LYS A 365 -36.82 19.27 3.86
C LYS A 365 -36.13 17.99 3.38
N SER A 366 -35.44 17.35 4.34
CA SER A 366 -35.14 15.93 4.36
C SER A 366 -36.41 15.07 4.25
N THR A 367 -36.41 14.16 3.29
CA THR A 367 -37.14 12.90 3.34
C THR A 367 -36.25 11.82 2.74
N TYR A 368 -35.62 11.02 3.60
CA TYR A 368 -35.02 9.74 3.22
C TYR A 368 -36.15 8.73 2.96
N ALA A 369 -36.02 7.96 1.88
CA ALA A 369 -36.76 6.73 1.62
C ALA A 369 -35.75 5.64 1.28
#